data_AF-A0A8J3U3B6-F1
#
_entry.id   AF-A0A8J3U3B6-F1
#
_cell.length_a   1.000
_cell.length_b   1.000
_cell.length_c   1.000
_cell.angle_alpha   90.00
_cell.angle_beta   90.00
_cell.angle_gamma   90.00
#
_symmetry.space_group_name_H-M   'P 1'
#
loop_
_entity.id
_entity.type
_entity.pdbx_description
1 polymer ?
#
loop_
_entity_poly.entity_id
_entity_poly.type
_entity_poly.pdbx_seq_one_letter_code
_entity_poly.pdbx_strand_id
1 'polypeptide(L)'
;MSFPDKLLLWLHIGFAIFAIGPLTAVTSVTPRYIRARDVNVLKYLNRSTRLFGLLTLGVFVFGLALGRSALAKPYLSVSMTLFIVAAVLLVIIDRDQRSAMQALSTESTADDAKVQTGRIAALSGLTALIWLVILFLMVFFNP
;
A
#
# COMPACT_ATOMS: atom_id res chain seq x y z
N MET A 1 17.57 25.16 -0.07
CA MET A 1 17.47 23.86 0.62
C MET A 1 18.84 23.44 1.12
N SER A 2 18.93 23.10 2.40
CA SER A 2 20.18 22.61 3.00
C SER A 2 20.48 21.18 2.52
N PHE A 3 21.73 20.72 2.66
CA PHE A 3 22.11 19.33 2.35
C PHE A 3 21.18 18.26 2.98
N PRO A 4 20.82 18.32 4.28
CA PRO A 4 19.94 17.33 4.87
C PRO A 4 18.52 17.34 4.29
N ASP A 5 18.00 18.50 3.87
CA ASP A 5 16.67 18.57 3.21
C ASP A 5 16.68 17.84 1.86
N LYS A 6 17.77 17.98 1.08
CA LYS A 6 17.95 17.28 -0.19
C LYS A 6 18.08 15.77 0.03
N LEU A 7 18.80 15.35 1.07
CA LEU A 7 18.95 13.95 1.43
C LEU A 7 17.61 13.32 1.84
N LEU A 8 16.82 14.02 2.67
CA LEU A 8 15.48 13.59 3.06
C LEU A 8 14.55 13.47 1.85
N LEU A 9 14.60 14.44 0.91
CA LEU A 9 13.82 14.40 -0.32
C LEU A 9 14.20 13.20 -1.20
N TRP A 10 15.50 12.99 -1.40
CA TRP A 10 16.01 11.84 -2.16
C TRP A 10 15.56 10.51 -1.52
N LEU A 11 15.64 10.41 -0.19
CA LEU A 11 15.22 9.22 0.55
C LEU A 11 13.71 9.01 0.47
N HIS A 12 12.90 10.06 0.60
CA HIS A 12 11.45 10.01 0.46
C HIS A 12 11.04 9.49 -0.92
N ILE A 13 11.62 10.06 -1.98
CA ILE A 13 11.34 9.65 -3.37
C ILE A 13 11.83 8.22 -3.61
N GLY A 14 13.02 7.87 -3.12
CA GLY A 14 13.57 6.52 -3.22
C GLY A 14 12.64 5.48 -2.57
N PHE A 15 12.21 5.73 -1.33
CA PHE A 15 11.23 4.87 -0.66
C PHE A 15 9.89 4.84 -1.40
N ALA A 16 9.43 5.95 -1.96
CA ALA A 16 8.18 5.97 -2.70
C ALA A 16 8.23 5.02 -3.90
N ILE A 17 9.33 5.04 -4.66
CA ILE A 17 9.50 4.18 -5.83
C ILE A 17 9.69 2.71 -5.42
N PHE A 18 10.61 2.44 -4.48
CA PHE A 18 10.99 1.08 -4.11
C PHE A 18 10.00 0.38 -3.17
N ALA A 19 9.17 1.12 -2.43
CA ALA A 19 8.15 0.53 -1.57
C ALA A 19 6.78 0.48 -2.27
N ILE A 20 6.30 1.60 -2.81
CA ILE A 20 4.92 1.68 -3.35
C ILE A 20 4.79 0.90 -4.66
N GLY A 21 5.80 0.96 -5.53
CA GLY A 21 5.79 0.26 -6.82
C GLY A 21 5.60 -1.25 -6.67
N PRO A 22 6.52 -1.95 -5.99
CA PRO A 22 6.38 -3.38 -5.72
C PRO A 22 5.14 -3.72 -4.89
N LEU A 23 4.78 -2.91 -3.90
CA LEU A 23 3.59 -3.14 -3.09
C LEU A 23 2.32 -3.21 -3.95
N THR A 24 2.15 -2.22 -4.84
CA THR A 24 0.98 -2.12 -5.71
C THR A 24 0.91 -3.30 -6.67
N ALA A 25 2.05 -3.72 -7.23
CA ALA A 25 2.11 -4.89 -8.09
C ALA A 25 1.72 -6.18 -7.35
N VAL A 26 2.29 -6.41 -6.16
CA VAL A 26 2.03 -7.59 -5.32
C VAL A 26 0.55 -7.68 -4.93
N THR A 27 -0.06 -6.58 -4.48
CA THR A 27 -1.47 -6.57 -4.08
C THR A 27 -2.39 -6.82 -5.28
N SER A 28 -2.05 -6.29 -6.45
CA SER A 28 -2.90 -6.40 -7.66
C SER A 28 -2.89 -7.80 -8.27
N VAL A 29 -1.78 -8.54 -8.18
CA VAL A 29 -1.70 -9.91 -8.71
C VAL A 29 -2.26 -10.95 -7.74
N THR A 30 -2.40 -10.63 -6.45
CA THR A 30 -2.84 -11.58 -5.42
C THR A 30 -4.17 -12.27 -5.74
N PRO A 31 -5.24 -11.58 -6.18
CA PRO A 31 -6.51 -12.22 -6.55
C PRO A 31 -6.38 -13.29 -7.64
N ARG A 32 -5.42 -13.13 -8.56
CA ARG A 32 -5.15 -14.13 -9.61
C ARG A 32 -4.65 -15.45 -9.01
N TYR A 33 -3.74 -15.38 -8.05
CA TYR A 33 -3.15 -16.56 -7.41
C TYR A 33 -4.09 -17.22 -6.40
N ILE A 34 -5.01 -16.46 -5.78
CA ILE A 34 -6.08 -17.04 -4.96
C ILE A 34 -7.00 -17.92 -5.81
N ARG A 35 -7.39 -17.46 -7.02
CA ARG A 35 -8.19 -18.26 -7.96
C ARG A 35 -7.46 -19.50 -8.47
N ALA A 36 -6.15 -19.42 -8.66
CA ALA A 36 -5.31 -20.55 -9.05
C ALA A 36 -5.08 -21.58 -7.92
N ARG A 37 -5.51 -21.27 -6.68
CA ARG A 37 -5.29 -22.09 -5.47
C ARG A 37 -3.83 -22.44 -5.19
N ASP A 38 -2.89 -21.60 -5.64
CA ASP A 38 -1.46 -21.79 -5.35
C ASP A 38 -1.09 -21.15 -4.00
N VAL A 39 -1.14 -21.98 -2.96
CA VAL A 39 -0.92 -21.56 -1.58
C VAL A 39 0.54 -21.16 -1.31
N ASN A 40 1.50 -21.70 -2.06
CA ASN A 40 2.93 -21.40 -1.87
C ASN A 40 3.24 -19.99 -2.36
N VAL A 41 2.76 -19.63 -3.55
CA VAL A 41 2.91 -18.28 -4.09
C VAL A 41 2.13 -17.26 -3.25
N LEU A 42 0.92 -17.63 -2.78
CA LEU A 42 0.11 -16.73 -1.96
C LEU A 42 0.77 -16.39 -0.62
N LYS A 43 1.47 -17.33 0.03
CA LYS A 43 2.28 -17.07 1.23
C LYS A 43 3.41 -16.09 0.95
N TYR A 44 4.09 -16.23 -0.20
CA TYR A 44 5.15 -15.31 -0.63
C TYR A 44 4.60 -13.90 -0.89
N LEU A 45 3.45 -13.79 -1.57
CA LEU A 45 2.78 -12.52 -1.82
C LEU A 45 2.35 -11.85 -0.53
N ASN A 46 1.74 -12.59 0.41
CA ASN A 46 1.33 -12.03 1.71
C ASN A 46 2.53 -11.50 2.51
N ARG A 47 3.64 -12.26 2.55
CA ARG A 47 4.87 -11.81 3.20
C ARG A 47 5.44 -10.54 2.54
N SER A 48 5.40 -10.48 1.21
CA SER A 48 5.84 -9.32 0.44
C SER A 48 4.96 -8.10 0.68
N THR A 49 3.62 -8.26 0.67
CA THR A 49 2.65 -7.20 0.99
C THR A 49 2.96 -6.60 2.37
N ARG A 50 3.21 -7.45 3.38
CA ARG A 50 3.53 -6.97 4.73
C ARG A 50 4.88 -6.26 4.80
N LEU A 51 5.91 -6.78 4.13
CA LEU A 51 7.24 -6.15 4.10
C LEU A 51 7.17 -4.78 3.42
N PHE A 52 6.64 -4.73 2.19
CA PHE A 52 6.54 -3.48 1.45
C PHE A 52 5.55 -2.51 2.08
N GLY A 53 4.46 -2.98 2.67
CA GLY A 53 3.52 -2.15 3.44
C GLY A 53 4.16 -1.53 4.70
N LEU A 54 5.16 -2.20 5.29
CA LEU A 54 5.94 -1.61 6.38
C LEU A 54 6.98 -0.62 5.84
N LEU A 55 7.58 -0.90 4.67
CA LEU A 55 8.50 0.02 4.00
C LEU A 55 7.82 1.31 3.55
N THR A 56 6.54 1.29 3.14
CA THR A 56 5.82 2.52 2.76
C THR A 56 5.64 3.48 3.93
N LEU A 57 5.66 3.00 5.19
CA LEU A 57 5.69 3.89 6.35
C LEU A 57 6.92 4.80 6.35
N GLY A 58 8.04 4.36 5.77
CA GLY A 58 9.22 5.19 5.54
C GLY A 58 8.87 6.42 4.70
N VAL A 59 8.11 6.24 3.62
CA VAL A 59 7.62 7.35 2.77
C VAL A 59 6.86 8.37 3.62
N PHE A 60 5.95 7.92 4.47
CA PHE A 60 5.15 8.79 5.33
C PHE A 60 6.01 9.56 6.34
N VAL A 61 6.94 8.87 7.01
CA VAL A 61 7.84 9.50 7.99
C VAL A 61 8.73 10.55 7.34
N PHE A 62 9.33 10.25 6.18
CA PHE A 62 10.14 11.24 5.45
C PHE A 62 9.27 12.39 4.91
N GLY A 63 8.03 12.10 4.49
CA GLY A 63 7.07 13.12 4.04
C GLY A 63 6.69 14.09 5.16
N LEU A 64 6.45 13.57 6.37
CA LEU A 64 6.23 14.37 7.58
C LEU A 64 7.45 15.25 7.91
N ALA A 65 8.65 14.68 7.83
CA ALA A 65 9.89 15.41 8.12
C ALA A 65 10.14 16.56 7.11
N LEU A 66 9.87 16.33 5.82
CA LEU A 66 9.95 17.35 4.76
C LEU A 66 8.86 18.41 4.91
N GLY A 67 7.64 18.00 5.23
CA GLY A 67 6.45 18.84 5.28
C GLY A 67 6.23 19.60 6.59
N ARG A 68 7.14 19.48 7.56
CA ARG A 68 7.02 20.06 8.93
C ARG A 68 6.62 21.53 8.97
N SER A 69 7.08 22.34 8.02
CA SER A 69 6.77 23.78 7.93
C SER A 69 5.49 24.09 7.16
N ALA A 70 4.92 23.11 6.45
CA ALA A 70 3.78 23.26 5.56
C ALA A 70 2.57 22.40 5.99
N LEU A 71 2.56 21.87 7.22
CA LEU A 71 1.49 21.00 7.74
C LEU A 71 0.09 21.63 7.67
N ALA A 72 0.00 22.96 7.77
CA ALA A 72 -1.25 23.70 7.64
C ALA A 72 -1.76 23.81 6.18
N LYS A 73 -0.94 23.46 5.19
CA LYS A 73 -1.37 23.54 3.79
C LYS A 73 -2.33 22.37 3.47
N PRO A 74 -3.45 22.65 2.78
CA PRO A 74 -4.52 21.68 2.59
C PRO A 74 -4.07 20.43 1.82
N TYR A 75 -3.19 20.56 0.81
CA TYR A 75 -2.69 19.41 0.06
C TYR A 75 -1.88 18.42 0.93
N LEU A 76 -1.15 18.94 1.92
CA LEU A 76 -0.33 18.10 2.80
C LEU A 76 -1.21 17.39 3.84
N SER A 77 -2.18 18.08 4.42
CA SER A 77 -3.14 17.44 5.33
C SER A 77 -3.98 16.38 4.63
N VAL A 78 -4.49 16.66 3.42
CA VAL A 78 -5.28 15.70 2.63
C VAL A 78 -4.45 14.47 2.27
N SER A 79 -3.20 14.65 1.82
CA SER A 79 -2.31 13.52 1.51
C SER A 79 -1.96 12.67 2.72
N MET A 80 -1.80 13.26 3.92
CA MET A 80 -1.60 12.50 5.16
C MET A 80 -2.82 11.65 5.51
N THR A 81 -4.02 12.23 5.42
CA THR A 81 -5.27 11.48 5.66
C THR A 81 -5.43 10.35 4.65
N LEU A 82 -5.19 10.60 3.36
CA LEU A 82 -5.20 9.57 2.31
C LEU A 82 -4.17 8.47 2.60
N PHE A 83 -2.98 8.81 3.09
CA PHE A 83 -1.98 7.82 3.48
C PHE A 83 -2.47 6.94 4.64
N ILE A 84 -3.08 7.54 5.67
CA ILE A 84 -3.66 6.79 6.80
C ILE A 84 -4.75 5.85 6.30
N VAL A 85 -5.64 6.33 5.43
CA VAL A 85 -6.68 5.48 4.82
C VAL A 85 -6.04 4.32 4.05
N ALA A 86 -5.04 4.58 3.19
CA ALA A 86 -4.32 3.54 2.47
C ALA A 86 -3.65 2.53 3.42
N ALA A 87 -3.04 2.98 4.51
CA ALA A 87 -2.44 2.10 5.51
C ALA A 87 -3.49 1.19 6.17
N VAL A 88 -4.67 1.71 6.50
CA VAL A 88 -5.78 0.88 6.99
C VAL A 88 -6.23 -0.13 5.94
N LEU A 89 -6.36 0.30 4.66
CA LEU A 89 -6.72 -0.62 3.58
C LEU A 89 -5.69 -1.75 3.43
N LEU A 90 -4.39 -1.46 3.55
CA LEU A 90 -3.33 -2.49 3.50
C LEU A 90 -3.44 -3.48 4.65
N VAL A 91 -3.78 -3.03 5.86
CA VAL A 91 -4.01 -3.93 7.01
C VAL A 91 -5.22 -4.84 6.76
N ILE A 92 -6.29 -4.31 6.14
CA ILE A 92 -7.45 -5.12 5.75
C ILE A 92 -7.06 -6.12 4.66
N ILE A 93 -6.27 -5.71 3.67
CA ILE A 93 -5.77 -6.60 2.61
C ILE A 93 -4.92 -7.75 3.20
N ASP A 94 -3.98 -7.49 4.11
CA ASP A 94 -3.18 -8.56 4.77
C ASP A 94 -4.07 -9.54 5.55
N ARG A 95 -5.09 -9.03 6.25
CA ARG A 95 -6.07 -9.87 6.97
C ARG A 95 -6.89 -10.75 6.01
N ASP A 96 -7.33 -10.18 4.90
CA ASP A 96 -8.12 -10.90 3.90
C ASP A 96 -7.28 -11.95 3.17
N GLN A 97 -6.03 -11.62 2.83
CA GLN A 97 -5.08 -12.56 2.23
C GLN A 97 -4.83 -13.76 3.14
N ARG A 98 -4.66 -13.54 4.45
CA ARG A 98 -4.53 -14.62 5.45
C ARG A 98 -5.78 -15.47 5.59
N SER A 99 -6.94 -14.84 5.62
CA SER A 99 -8.22 -15.56 5.71
C SER A 99 -8.44 -16.43 4.47
N ALA A 100 -8.11 -15.92 3.29
CA ALA A 100 -8.19 -16.67 2.04
C ALA A 100 -7.21 -17.85 2.00
N MET A 101 -5.98 -17.69 2.52
CA MET A 101 -5.04 -18.79 2.67
C MET A 101 -5.56 -19.90 3.60
N GLN A 102 -6.18 -19.54 4.73
CA GLN A 102 -6.75 -20.51 5.67
C GLN A 102 -7.94 -21.26 5.07
N ALA A 103 -8.84 -20.53 4.39
CA ALA A 103 -9.98 -21.08 3.67
C ALA A 103 -9.57 -22.02 2.52
N LEU A 104 -8.46 -21.74 1.84
CA LEU A 104 -7.93 -22.64 0.80
C LEU A 104 -7.22 -23.87 1.37
N SER A 105 -6.73 -23.80 2.62
CA SER A 105 -6.07 -24.92 3.30
C SER A 105 -7.07 -25.90 3.93
N THR A 106 -8.30 -25.45 4.18
CA THR A 106 -9.40 -26.24 4.74
C THR A 106 -10.42 -26.45 3.63
N GLU A 107 -10.59 -27.66 3.07
CA GLU A 107 -11.35 -27.94 1.84
C GLU A 107 -12.86 -27.51 1.82
N SER A 108 -13.36 -26.79 2.83
CA SER A 108 -14.79 -26.66 3.14
C SER A 108 -15.44 -25.29 2.87
N THR A 109 -14.72 -24.23 2.44
CA THR A 109 -15.31 -22.86 2.39
C THR A 109 -15.11 -22.13 1.06
N ALA A 110 -15.41 -22.81 -0.06
CA ALA A 110 -15.19 -22.28 -1.41
C ALA A 110 -15.90 -20.94 -1.71
N ASP A 111 -17.03 -20.66 -1.06
CA ASP A 111 -17.79 -19.42 -1.27
C ASP A 111 -17.20 -18.22 -0.51
N ASP A 112 -16.75 -18.41 0.72
CA ASP A 112 -16.06 -17.38 1.52
C ASP A 112 -14.76 -16.92 0.85
N ALA A 113 -14.03 -17.86 0.23
CA ALA A 113 -12.82 -17.55 -0.51
C ALA A 113 -13.08 -16.64 -1.72
N LYS A 114 -14.22 -16.77 -2.40
CA LYS A 114 -14.58 -15.92 -3.55
C LYS A 114 -14.88 -14.48 -3.13
N VAL A 115 -15.66 -14.29 -2.07
CA VAL A 115 -15.99 -12.95 -1.54
C VAL A 115 -14.72 -12.23 -1.09
N GLN A 116 -13.84 -12.91 -0.35
CA GLN A 116 -12.57 -12.35 0.09
C GLN A 116 -11.66 -11.98 -1.09
N THR A 117 -11.60 -12.83 -2.12
CA THR A 117 -10.85 -12.53 -3.35
C THR A 117 -11.35 -11.25 -4.03
N GLY A 118 -12.67 -11.08 -4.14
CA GLY A 118 -13.28 -9.88 -4.71
C GLY A 118 -12.95 -8.63 -3.90
N ARG A 119 -13.01 -8.72 -2.56
CA ARG A 119 -12.66 -7.60 -1.67
C ARG A 119 -11.18 -7.22 -1.78
N ILE A 120 -10.26 -8.18 -1.81
CA ILE A 120 -8.82 -7.92 -2.01
C ILE A 120 -8.58 -7.19 -3.34
N ALA A 121 -9.24 -7.63 -4.42
CA ALA A 121 -9.12 -6.97 -5.73
C ALA A 121 -9.58 -5.51 -5.69
N ALA A 122 -10.78 -5.25 -5.14
CA ALA A 122 -11.32 -3.91 -5.02
C ALA A 122 -10.44 -3.00 -4.14
N LEU A 123 -10.01 -3.49 -2.98
CA LEU A 123 -9.16 -2.74 -2.05
C LEU A 123 -7.77 -2.44 -2.64
N SER A 124 -7.20 -3.38 -3.40
CA SER A 124 -5.92 -3.16 -4.09
C SER A 124 -6.03 -2.06 -5.15
N GLY A 125 -7.10 -2.05 -5.94
CA GLY A 125 -7.39 -0.99 -6.90
C GLY A 125 -7.61 0.37 -6.24
N LEU A 126 -8.41 0.42 -5.17
CA LEU A 126 -8.63 1.66 -4.41
C LEU A 126 -7.33 2.20 -3.81
N THR A 127 -6.50 1.32 -3.25
CA THR A 127 -5.19 1.69 -2.69
C THR A 127 -4.27 2.26 -3.78
N ALA A 128 -4.26 1.67 -4.98
CA ALA A 128 -3.52 2.19 -6.13
C ALA A 128 -4.00 3.60 -6.56
N LEU A 129 -5.32 3.83 -6.57
CA LEU A 129 -5.89 5.15 -6.86
C LEU A 129 -5.48 6.17 -5.80
N ILE A 130 -5.49 5.80 -4.51
CA ILE A 130 -5.04 6.67 -3.43
C ILE A 130 -3.58 7.08 -3.63
N TRP A 131 -2.69 6.15 -4.01
CA TRP A 131 -1.29 6.49 -4.32
C TRP A 131 -1.17 7.50 -5.45
N LEU A 132 -1.96 7.36 -6.52
CA LEU A 132 -1.97 8.30 -7.63
C LEU A 132 -2.48 9.69 -7.22
N VAL A 133 -3.52 9.75 -6.39
CA VAL A 133 -4.05 11.02 -5.87
C VAL A 133 -3.01 11.71 -4.98
N ILE A 134 -2.33 10.97 -4.10
CA ILE A 134 -1.24 11.50 -3.27
C ILE A 134 -0.12 12.06 -4.15
N LEU A 135 0.30 11.31 -5.18
CA LEU A 135 1.31 11.76 -6.13
C LEU A 135 0.89 13.04 -6.84
N PHE A 136 -0.35 13.09 -7.36
CA PHE A 136 -0.90 14.27 -8.03
C PHE A 136 -0.90 15.50 -7.12
N LEU A 137 -1.38 15.34 -5.88
CA LEU A 137 -1.38 16.42 -4.89
C LEU A 137 0.03 16.95 -4.61
N MET A 138 1.01 16.06 -4.48
CA MET A 138 2.40 16.43 -4.22
C MET A 138 3.07 17.11 -5.40
N VAL A 139 2.84 16.64 -6.63
CA VAL A 139 3.49 17.19 -7.82
C VAL A 139 2.88 18.53 -8.24
N PHE A 140 1.56 18.69 -8.11
CA PHE A 140 0.87 19.86 -8.65
C PHE A 140 0.77 21.03 -7.66
N PHE A 141 0.67 20.77 -6.35
CA PHE A 141 0.47 21.82 -5.34
C PHE A 141 1.72 22.17 -4.53
N ASN A 142 2.82 21.47 -4.74
CA ASN A 142 4.11 21.78 -4.13
C ASN A 142 5.00 22.51 -5.16
N PRO A 143 4.93 23.85 -5.29
CA PRO A 143 5.79 24.61 -6.19
C PRO A 143 7.26 24.59 -5.77
#